data_AF-A0A7Z9ZJY3-F1
#
_entry.id   AF-A0A7Z9ZJY3-F1
#
_cell.length_a   1.000
_cell.length_b   1.000
_cell.length_c   1.000
_cell.angle_alpha   90.00
_cell.angle_beta   90.00
_cell.angle_gamma   90.00
#
_symmetry.space_group_name_H-M   'P 1'
#
loop_
_entity.id
_entity.type
_entity.pdbx_description
1 polymer ?
#
loop_
_entity_poly.entity_id
_entity_poly.type
_entity_poly.pdbx_seq_one_letter_code
_entity_poly.pdbx_strand_id
1 'polypeptide(L)' 'ERSLRRLARRMAEKAVRTGRTVRLEPMPAYERRIVHLALRDHPGVTTESVGEGSRRRVTIIPRG' A
#
# COMPACT_ATOMS: atom_id res chain seq x y z
N GLU A 1 10.81 8.31 -5.57
CA GLU A 1 10.80 7.12 -4.68
C GLU A 1 10.64 7.42 -3.18
N ARG A 2 11.52 8.19 -2.52
CA ARG A 2 11.46 8.43 -1.06
C ARG A 2 10.09 8.93 -0.55
N SER A 3 9.45 9.85 -1.29
CA SER A 3 8.11 10.35 -0.95
C SER A 3 7.04 9.26 -0.98
N LEU A 4 7.10 8.34 -1.96
CA LEU A 4 6.15 7.25 -2.10
C LEU A 4 6.31 6.21 -0.97
N ARG A 5 7.56 5.90 -0.59
CA ARG A 5 7.85 5.05 0.58
C ARG A 5 7.31 5.66 1.87
N ARG A 6 7.45 6.98 2.06
CA ARG A 6 6.85 7.69 3.21
C ARG A 6 5.33 7.65 3.19
N LEU A 7 4.72 7.88 2.03
CA LEU A 7 3.27 7.77 1.87
C LEU A 7 2.80 6.37 2.26
N ALA A 8 3.43 5.32 1.71
CA ALA A 8 3.10 3.93 1.99
C ALA A 8 3.10 3.63 3.50
N ARG A 9 4.14 4.03 4.22
CA ARG A 9 4.24 3.85 5.68
C ARG A 9 3.13 4.58 6.44
N ARG A 10 2.88 5.87 6.13
CA ARG A 10 1.78 6.62 6.76
C ARG A 10 0.42 5.96 6.54
N MET A 11 0.20 5.41 5.35
CA MET A 11 -1.06 4.74 5.02
C MET A 11 -1.17 3.36 5.69
N ALA A 12 -0.05 2.65 5.89
CA ALA A 12 -0.01 1.44 6.69
C ALA A 12 -0.36 1.71 8.16
N GLU A 13 0.23 2.73 8.78
CA GLU A 13 -0.13 3.14 10.15
C GLU A 13 -1.61 3.51 10.27
N LYS A 14 -2.16 4.21 9.26
CA LYS A 14 -3.60 4.51 9.21
C LYS A 14 -4.43 3.22 9.14
N ALA A 15 -4.02 2.25 8.32
CA ALA A 15 -4.73 0.98 8.18
C ALA A 15 -4.76 0.20 9.51
N VAL A 16 -3.61 0.08 10.17
CA VAL A 16 -3.47 -0.56 11.49
C VAL A 16 -4.33 0.15 12.53
N ARG A 17 -4.16 1.47 12.69
CA ARG A 17 -4.89 2.26 13.70
C ARG A 17 -6.40 2.20 13.54
N THR A 18 -6.90 2.08 12.30
CA THR A 18 -8.33 2.07 12.04
C THR A 18 -8.92 0.67 11.91
N GLY A 19 -8.08 -0.38 11.83
CA GLY A 19 -8.52 -1.73 11.48
C GLY A 19 -9.18 -1.81 10.11
N ARG A 20 -8.97 -0.82 9.23
CA ARG A 20 -9.63 -0.72 7.92
C ARG A 20 -8.64 -0.74 6.78
N THR A 21 -9.03 -1.43 5.72
CA THR A 21 -8.31 -1.45 4.45
C THR A 21 -8.20 -0.06 3.84
N VAL A 22 -7.01 0.29 3.36
CA VAL A 22 -6.72 1.55 2.69
C VAL A 22 -6.41 1.28 1.22
N ARG A 23 -7.12 1.98 0.32
CA ARG A 23 -6.83 1.96 -1.12
C ARG A 23 -6.03 3.20 -1.50
N LEU A 24 -4.92 3.00 -2.19
CA LEU A 24 -4.18 4.11 -2.79
C LEU A 24 -4.77 4.48 -4.16
N GLU A 25 -4.35 5.63 -4.68
CA GLU A 25 -4.64 6.01 -6.06
C GLU A 25 -4.02 5.01 -7.05
N PRO A 26 -4.64 4.80 -8.22
CA PRO A 26 -4.02 4.05 -9.31
C PRO A 26 -2.65 4.62 -9.68
N MET A 27 -1.70 3.73 -9.94
CA MET A 27 -0.31 4.11 -10.18
C MET A 27 0.39 3.11 -11.12
N PRO A 28 1.45 3.52 -11.85
CA PRO A 28 2.23 2.63 -12.70
C PRO A 28 2.82 1.43 -11.95
N ALA A 29 3.15 0.37 -12.68
CA ALA A 29 3.66 -0.87 -12.09
C ALA A 29 4.91 -0.68 -11.21
N TYR A 30 5.81 0.23 -11.60
CA TYR A 30 7.04 0.50 -10.83
C TYR A 30 6.73 1.16 -9.47
N GLU A 31 5.72 2.04 -9.40
CA GLU A 31 5.29 2.67 -8.15
C GLU A 31 4.63 1.65 -7.22
N ARG A 32 3.78 0.77 -7.75
CA ARG A 32 3.19 -0.33 -6.97
C ARG A 32 4.28 -1.21 -6.35
N ARG A 33 5.31 -1.56 -7.14
CA ARG A 33 6.47 -2.32 -6.65
C ARG A 33 7.17 -1.60 -5.49
N ILE A 34 7.36 -0.27 -5.57
CA ILE A 34 7.95 0.51 -4.48
C ILE A 34 7.09 0.41 -3.21
N VAL A 35 5.76 0.51 -3.32
CA VAL A 35 4.86 0.39 -2.16
C VAL A 35 4.93 -1.02 -1.55
N HIS A 36 4.86 -2.07 -2.38
CA HIS A 36 4.96 -3.45 -1.93
C HIS A 36 6.29 -3.71 -1.20
N LEU A 37 7.42 -3.26 -1.77
CA LEU A 37 8.74 -3.42 -1.15
C LEU A 37 8.89 -2.59 0.12
N ALA A 38 8.28 -1.40 0.19
CA ALA A 38 8.33 -0.55 1.38
C ALA A 38 7.59 -1.14 2.59
N LEU A 39 6.60 -2.00 2.35
CA LEU A 39 5.73 -2.59 3.37
C LEU A 39 5.87 -4.11 3.50
N ARG A 40 6.76 -4.75 2.73
CA ARG A 40 6.95 -6.21 2.71
C ARG A 40 7.15 -6.81 4.10
N ASP A 41 7.99 -6.17 4.90
CA ASP A 41 8.41 -6.65 6.21
C ASP A 41 7.64 -5.94 7.35
N HIS A 42 6.56 -5.22 7.03
CA HIS A 42 5.77 -4.50 8.03
C HIS A 42 4.87 -5.49 8.80
N PRO A 43 4.97 -5.55 10.15
CA PRO A 43 4.29 -6.59 10.93
C PRO A 43 2.76 -6.42 10.94
N GLY A 44 2.26 -5.19 10.89
CA GLY A 44 0.82 -4.90 11.00
C GLY A 44 0.03 -4.87 9.69
N VAL A 45 0.64 -5.07 8.51
CA VAL A 45 -0.11 -4.97 7.23
C VAL A 45 0.36 -5.98 6.19
N THR A 46 -0.49 -6.23 5.20
CA THR A 46 -0.11 -6.81 3.90
C THR A 46 -0.56 -5.88 2.77
N THR A 47 -0.10 -6.15 1.55
CA THR A 47 -0.41 -5.32 0.39
C THR A 47 -0.77 -6.15 -0.83
N GLU A 48 -1.78 -5.70 -1.57
CA GLU A 48 -2.24 -6.37 -2.80
C GLU A 48 -2.47 -5.35 -3.92
N SER A 49 -2.16 -5.74 -5.16
CA SER A 49 -2.47 -4.92 -6.34
C SER A 49 -3.81 -5.33 -6.94
N VAL A 50 -4.82 -4.46 -6.82
CA VAL A 50 -6.21 -4.72 -7.25
C VAL A 50 -6.57 -3.86 -8.46
N GLY A 51 -7.37 -4.41 -9.38
CA GLY A 51 -7.81 -3.76 -10.60
C GLY A 51 -6.91 -4.06 -11.82
N GLU A 52 -7.25 -3.45 -12.95
CA GLU A 52 -6.63 -3.73 -14.25
C GLU A 52 -6.22 -2.45 -14.98
N GLY A 53 -5.23 -2.58 -15.87
CA GLY A 53 -4.72 -1.46 -16.68
C GLY A 53 -4.41 -0.21 -15.86
N SER A 54 -4.94 0.92 -16.31
CA SER A 54 -4.78 2.24 -15.67
C SER A 54 -5.49 2.37 -14.33
N ARG A 55 -6.43 1.48 -13.99
CA ARG A 55 -7.15 1.50 -12.71
C ARG A 55 -6.49 0.64 -11.64
N ARG A 56 -5.38 -0.04 -11.97
CA ARG A 56 -4.68 -0.94 -11.05
C ARG A 56 -3.95 -0.16 -9.96
N ARG A 57 -4.23 -0.49 -8.70
CA ARG A 57 -3.76 0.23 -7.51
C ARG A 57 -3.32 -0.71 -6.40
N VAL A 58 -2.53 -0.22 -5.45
CA VAL A 58 -2.19 -0.97 -4.24
C VAL A 58 -3.26 -0.74 -3.17
N THR A 59 -3.67 -1.83 -2.56
CA THR A 59 -4.52 -1.89 -1.37
C THR A 59 -3.67 -2.36 -0.20
N ILE A 60 -3.72 -1.63 0.92
CA ILE A 60 -3.02 -1.94 2.17
C ILE A 60 -4.06 -2.49 3.15
N ILE A 61 -3.84 -3.70 3.62
CA ILE A 61 -4.79 -4.46 4.43
C ILE A 61 -4.16 -4.66 5.82
N PRO A 62 -4.79 -4.21 6.92
CA PRO A 62 -4.27 -4.46 8.26
C PRO A 62 -4.32 -5.95 8.59
N ARG A 63 -3.27 -6.44 9.26
CA ARG A 63 -3.29 -7.75 9.91
C ARG A 63 -3.99 -7.54 11.26
N GLY A 64 -5.01 -8.36 11.53
CA GLY A 64 -5.75 -8.33 12.79
C GLY A 64 -4.88 -8.69 13.99
#